data_AF-A0A6A5XGD4-F1
#
_entry.id   AF-A0A6A5XGD4-F1
#
_cell.length_a   1.000
_cell.length_b   1.000
_cell.length_c   1.000
_cell.angle_alpha   90.00
_cell.angle_beta   90.00
_cell.angle_gamma   90.00
#
_symmetry.space_group_name_H-M   'P 1'
#
loop_
_entity.id
_entity.type
_entity.pdbx_description
1 polymer ?
#
loop_
_entity_poly.entity_id
_entity_poly.type
_entity_poly.pdbx_seq_one_letter_code
_entity_poly.pdbx_strand_id
1 'polypeptide(L)'
;MLLEFAYAEALWDEVFRSWVTKSIEGTPTEVSDKLSFIAPNAVQRLVSQVFIHDLIRKNIDSFERLEKAGFKVNAFGDPYWHILERIKVKSDATLTHYTPSGLRFSDSTEIPADLAIFATGFDPNIQNIIREYFGKSVADENGRFSYMDDEGELEGAYKFNQAGLACIGGAIGPSRWFSRFVVLHMKAKLTGHPLVVYSKH
;
A
#
# COMPACT_ATOMS: atom_id res chain seq x y z
N MET A 1 -22.66 -4.49 -17.36
CA MET A 1 -21.78 -3.49 -16.72
C MET A 1 -22.14 -3.16 -15.28
N LEU A 2 -23.23 -2.44 -14.94
CA LEU A 2 -23.56 -2.15 -13.52
C LEU A 2 -23.91 -3.41 -12.70
N LEU A 3 -24.53 -4.41 -13.33
CA LEU A 3 -24.81 -5.73 -12.73
C LEU A 3 -23.55 -6.62 -12.57
N GLU A 4 -22.51 -6.40 -13.36
CA GLU A 4 -21.25 -7.17 -13.27
C GLU A 4 -20.33 -6.62 -12.17
N PHE A 5 -20.36 -5.30 -11.93
CA PHE A 5 -19.66 -4.68 -10.82
C PHE A 5 -20.21 -5.14 -9.46
N ALA A 6 -21.53 -5.27 -9.33
CA ALA A 6 -22.16 -5.75 -8.09
C ALA A 6 -21.82 -7.24 -7.82
N TYR A 7 -21.64 -8.04 -8.87
CA TYR A 7 -21.26 -9.45 -8.74
C TYR A 7 -19.78 -9.62 -8.37
N ALA A 8 -18.91 -8.74 -8.91
CA ALA A 8 -17.50 -8.70 -8.53
C ALA A 8 -17.31 -8.23 -7.08
N GLU A 9 -18.08 -7.26 -6.60
CA GLU A 9 -18.08 -6.84 -5.18
C GLU A 9 -18.57 -7.96 -4.26
N ALA A 10 -19.69 -8.63 -4.58
CA ALA A 10 -20.21 -9.72 -3.75
C ALA A 10 -19.24 -10.91 -3.68
N LEU A 11 -18.60 -11.25 -4.79
CA LEU A 11 -17.58 -12.29 -4.84
C LEU A 11 -16.30 -11.87 -4.10
N TRP A 12 -15.90 -10.59 -4.21
CA TRP A 12 -14.80 -10.03 -3.42
C TRP A 12 -15.11 -10.07 -1.93
N ASP A 13 -16.32 -9.72 -1.51
CA ASP A 13 -16.74 -9.74 -0.12
C ASP A 13 -16.74 -11.16 0.45
N GLU A 14 -17.18 -12.15 -0.32
CA GLU A 14 -17.20 -13.56 0.10
C GLU A 14 -15.78 -14.15 0.17
N VAL A 15 -14.95 -13.88 -0.85
CA VAL A 15 -13.54 -14.32 -0.88
C VAL A 15 -12.73 -13.62 0.21
N PHE A 16 -12.93 -12.31 0.39
CA PHE A 16 -12.24 -11.52 1.42
C PHE A 16 -12.68 -11.93 2.82
N ARG A 17 -13.98 -12.13 3.07
CA ARG A 17 -14.46 -12.68 4.35
C ARG A 17 -13.85 -14.06 4.58
N SER A 18 -13.98 -15.00 3.65
CA SER A 18 -13.40 -16.35 3.78
C SER A 18 -11.88 -16.32 4.06
N TRP A 19 -11.16 -15.39 3.42
CA TRP A 19 -9.74 -15.13 3.65
C TRP A 19 -9.47 -14.61 5.08
N VAL A 20 -10.16 -13.56 5.52
CA VAL A 20 -10.03 -12.98 6.88
C VAL A 20 -10.39 -14.01 7.96
N THR A 21 -11.50 -14.71 7.78
CA THR A 21 -12.02 -15.69 8.73
C THR A 21 -11.05 -16.88 8.84
N LYS A 22 -10.62 -17.50 7.73
CA LYS A 22 -9.87 -18.77 7.82
C LYS A 22 -8.36 -18.65 7.96
N SER A 23 -7.76 -17.50 7.63
CA SER A 23 -6.28 -17.35 7.66
C SER A 23 -5.76 -16.52 8.83
N ILE A 24 -6.63 -15.76 9.50
CA ILE A 24 -6.24 -14.79 10.53
C ILE A 24 -7.07 -14.93 11.82
N GLU A 25 -8.18 -15.69 11.83
CA GLU A 25 -8.92 -15.93 13.08
C GLU A 25 -8.05 -16.62 14.13
N GLY A 26 -8.08 -16.05 15.33
CA GLY A 26 -7.38 -16.59 16.50
C GLY A 26 -5.94 -16.09 16.69
N THR A 27 -5.33 -15.43 15.69
CA THR A 27 -4.03 -14.79 15.91
C THR A 27 -4.24 -13.41 16.54
N PRO A 28 -3.70 -13.15 17.76
CA PRO A 28 -3.79 -11.82 18.35
C PRO A 28 -3.21 -10.77 17.41
N THR A 29 -3.91 -9.65 17.25
CA THR A 29 -3.59 -8.66 16.22
C THR A 29 -2.18 -8.08 16.39
N GLU A 30 -1.68 -8.02 17.62
CA GLU A 30 -0.30 -7.63 17.96
C GLU A 30 0.75 -8.61 17.45
N VAL A 31 0.45 -9.91 17.42
CA VAL A 31 1.33 -10.96 16.89
C VAL A 31 1.33 -10.88 15.37
N SER A 32 0.15 -10.69 14.76
CA SER A 32 0.01 -10.50 13.32
C SER A 32 0.81 -9.30 12.80
N ASP A 33 0.75 -8.15 13.49
CA ASP A 33 1.55 -6.98 13.11
C ASP A 33 3.04 -7.24 13.23
N LYS A 34 3.49 -7.84 14.34
CA LYS A 34 4.90 -8.19 14.54
C LYS A 34 5.40 -9.02 13.36
N LEU A 35 4.71 -10.11 13.05
CA LEU A 35 5.11 -11.01 11.96
C LEU A 35 5.15 -10.29 10.60
N SER A 36 4.24 -9.35 10.38
CA SER A 36 4.14 -8.59 9.13
C SER A 36 5.25 -7.55 8.95
N PHE A 37 5.72 -6.94 10.04
CA PHE A 37 6.68 -5.81 9.97
C PHE A 37 8.13 -6.18 10.37
N ILE A 38 8.38 -7.38 10.88
CA ILE A 38 9.75 -7.83 11.23
C ILE A 38 10.41 -8.69 10.15
N ALA A 39 9.63 -9.27 9.24
CA ALA A 39 10.16 -10.18 8.24
C ALA A 39 10.82 -9.38 7.10
N PRO A 40 12.04 -9.73 6.66
CA PRO A 40 12.60 -9.16 5.43
C PRO A 40 11.68 -9.41 4.24
N ASN A 41 11.56 -8.44 3.33
CA ASN A 41 10.64 -8.52 2.18
C ASN A 41 10.77 -9.83 1.37
N ALA A 42 12.00 -10.33 1.17
CA ALA A 42 12.24 -11.59 0.46
C ALA A 42 11.64 -12.81 1.18
N VAL A 43 11.72 -12.85 2.51
CA VAL A 43 11.11 -13.90 3.33
C VAL A 43 9.59 -13.73 3.34
N GLN A 44 9.10 -12.49 3.47
CA GLN A 44 7.67 -12.19 3.44
C GLN A 44 7.01 -12.65 2.13
N ARG A 45 7.65 -12.43 0.97
CA ARG A 45 7.19 -12.95 -0.34
C ARG A 45 7.02 -14.46 -0.31
N LEU A 46 8.05 -15.21 0.10
CA LEU A 46 8.00 -16.68 0.14
C LEU A 46 6.95 -17.21 1.12
N VAL A 47 6.89 -16.66 2.33
CA VAL A 47 5.92 -17.04 3.35
C VAL A 47 4.49 -16.75 2.88
N SER A 48 4.26 -15.57 2.31
CA SER A 48 2.94 -15.19 1.77
C SER A 48 2.48 -16.16 0.67
N GLN A 49 3.39 -16.63 -0.20
CA GLN A 49 3.05 -17.60 -1.24
C GLN A 49 2.60 -18.94 -0.66
N VAL A 50 3.24 -19.43 0.40
CA VAL A 50 2.82 -20.68 1.05
C VAL A 50 1.39 -20.57 1.55
N PHE A 51 1.07 -19.49 2.27
CA PHE A 51 -0.27 -19.24 2.79
C PHE A 51 -1.30 -19.03 1.67
N ILE A 52 -0.99 -18.18 0.69
CA ILE A 52 -1.88 -17.88 -0.44
C ILE A 52 -2.17 -19.16 -1.25
N HIS A 53 -1.15 -19.97 -1.55
CA HIS A 53 -1.33 -21.23 -2.29
C HIS A 53 -2.18 -22.24 -1.52
N ASP A 54 -2.05 -22.33 -0.20
CA ASP A 54 -2.93 -23.18 0.61
C ASP A 54 -4.40 -22.71 0.52
N LEU A 55 -4.62 -21.38 0.59
CA LEU A 55 -5.96 -20.79 0.45
C LEU A 55 -6.53 -20.99 -0.96
N ILE A 56 -5.70 -20.92 -2.00
CA ILE A 56 -6.11 -21.21 -3.38
C ILE A 56 -6.54 -22.67 -3.50
N ARG A 57 -5.75 -23.63 -2.97
CA ARG A 57 -6.13 -25.06 -3.00
C ARG A 57 -7.48 -25.30 -2.36
N LYS A 58 -7.77 -24.61 -1.25
CA LYS A 58 -9.05 -24.70 -0.54
C LYS A 58 -10.23 -24.04 -1.28
N ASN A 59 -9.98 -23.22 -2.29
CA ASN A 59 -11.01 -22.47 -3.03
C ASN A 59 -10.79 -22.55 -4.56
N ILE A 60 -10.24 -23.66 -5.06
CA ILE A 60 -9.81 -23.77 -6.46
C ILE A 60 -10.99 -23.63 -7.43
N ASP A 61 -12.18 -24.08 -7.03
CA ASP A 61 -13.42 -23.96 -7.81
C ASP A 61 -13.74 -22.51 -8.19
N SER A 62 -13.35 -21.53 -7.36
CA SER A 62 -13.53 -20.11 -7.69
C SER A 62 -12.65 -19.67 -8.86
N PHE A 63 -11.43 -20.19 -8.95
CA PHE A 63 -10.52 -19.93 -10.06
C PHE A 63 -10.99 -20.62 -11.34
N GLU A 64 -11.51 -21.84 -11.24
CA GLU A 64 -12.10 -22.54 -12.39
C GLU A 64 -13.34 -21.82 -12.95
N ARG A 65 -14.17 -21.23 -12.07
CA ARG A 65 -15.31 -20.41 -12.49
C ARG A 65 -14.87 -19.17 -13.26
N LEU A 66 -13.79 -18.51 -12.80
CA LEU A 66 -13.21 -17.36 -13.50
C LEU A 66 -12.67 -17.77 -14.87
N GLU A 67 -11.97 -18.89 -14.96
CA GLU A 67 -11.46 -19.40 -16.23
C GLU A 67 -12.60 -19.75 -17.21
N LYS A 68 -13.67 -20.41 -16.72
CA LYS A 68 -14.89 -20.67 -17.51
C LYS A 68 -15.60 -19.40 -17.98
N ALA A 69 -15.52 -18.32 -17.20
CA ALA A 69 -16.02 -17.00 -17.59
C ALA A 69 -15.10 -16.26 -18.58
N GLY A 70 -13.98 -16.88 -18.99
CA GLY A 70 -13.06 -16.34 -20.01
C GLY A 70 -11.92 -15.50 -19.44
N PHE A 71 -11.77 -15.43 -18.10
CA PHE A 71 -10.64 -14.72 -17.51
C PHE A 71 -9.35 -15.53 -17.69
N LYS A 72 -8.24 -14.83 -17.96
CA LYS A 72 -6.91 -15.44 -17.91
C LYS A 72 -6.49 -15.61 -16.46
N VAL A 73 -6.52 -16.85 -15.98
CA VAL A 73 -6.23 -17.18 -14.59
C VAL A 73 -4.83 -17.78 -14.46
N ASN A 74 -4.04 -17.28 -13.51
CA ASN A 74 -2.84 -17.97 -13.02
C ASN A 74 -2.99 -18.14 -11.51
N ALA A 75 -3.70 -19.20 -11.11
CA ALA A 75 -4.13 -19.38 -9.73
C ALA A 75 -2.95 -19.42 -8.75
N PHE A 76 -1.88 -20.13 -9.08
CA PHE A 76 -0.66 -20.26 -8.25
C PHE A 76 0.47 -19.32 -8.70
N GLY A 77 0.11 -18.22 -9.34
CA GLY A 77 1.07 -17.21 -9.75
C GLY A 77 1.58 -16.41 -8.57
N ASP A 78 2.81 -15.91 -8.68
CA ASP A 78 3.40 -15.03 -7.67
C ASP A 78 2.84 -13.61 -7.79
N PRO A 79 2.04 -13.12 -6.83
CA PRO A 79 1.43 -11.81 -6.91
C PRO A 79 2.46 -10.68 -6.93
N TYR A 80 3.60 -10.86 -6.27
CA TYR A 80 4.69 -9.87 -6.29
C TYR A 80 5.31 -9.76 -7.68
N TRP A 81 5.49 -10.89 -8.37
CA TRP A 81 5.97 -10.88 -9.75
C TRP A 81 4.98 -10.19 -10.70
N HIS A 82 3.68 -10.48 -10.58
CA HIS A 82 2.67 -9.84 -11.42
C HIS A 82 2.65 -8.32 -11.22
N ILE A 83 2.72 -7.85 -9.97
CA ILE A 83 2.66 -6.41 -9.66
C ILE A 83 3.97 -5.70 -10.01
N LEU A 84 5.12 -6.28 -9.65
CA LEU A 84 6.41 -5.60 -9.71
C LEU A 84 7.16 -5.81 -11.03
N GLU A 85 6.92 -6.91 -11.74
CA GLU A 85 7.72 -7.29 -12.92
C GLU A 85 6.88 -7.39 -14.20
N ARG A 86 5.62 -7.81 -14.11
CA ARG A 86 4.76 -7.98 -15.30
C ARG A 86 4.06 -6.69 -15.74
N ILE A 87 3.64 -5.86 -14.80
CA ILE A 87 2.97 -4.59 -15.09
C ILE A 87 4.04 -3.54 -15.39
N LYS A 88 4.00 -2.99 -16.60
CA LYS A 88 4.90 -1.90 -17.00
C LYS A 88 4.44 -0.58 -16.37
N VAL A 89 5.39 0.18 -15.86
CA VAL A 89 5.17 1.51 -15.28
C VAL A 89 5.79 2.57 -16.19
N LYS A 90 5.03 3.60 -16.57
CA LYS A 90 5.49 4.77 -17.33
C LYS A 90 5.46 5.99 -16.40
N SER A 91 6.62 6.39 -15.90
CA SER A 91 6.79 7.52 -14.94
C SER A 91 7.80 8.58 -15.40
N ASP A 92 8.46 8.35 -16.53
CA ASP A 92 9.49 9.18 -17.16
C ASP A 92 8.93 10.29 -18.06
N ALA A 93 7.61 10.30 -18.30
CA ALA A 93 6.93 11.35 -19.05
C ALA A 93 5.50 11.56 -18.53
N THR A 94 5.03 12.80 -18.55
CA THR A 94 3.66 13.14 -18.17
C THR A 94 2.67 12.77 -19.28
N LEU A 95 1.53 12.16 -18.93
CA LEU A 95 0.40 11.95 -19.84
C LEU A 95 -0.14 13.31 -20.29
N THR A 96 -0.31 13.50 -21.59
CA THR A 96 -0.82 14.76 -22.15
C THR A 96 -2.28 14.64 -22.54
N HIS A 97 -2.64 13.65 -23.35
CA HIS A 97 -3.99 13.47 -23.87
C HIS A 97 -4.25 11.99 -24.22
N TYR A 98 -5.51 11.62 -24.27
CA TYR A 98 -5.96 10.34 -24.83
C TYR A 98 -6.03 10.43 -26.35
N THR A 99 -5.67 9.35 -27.04
CA THR A 99 -5.88 9.18 -28.47
C THR A 99 -7.00 8.17 -28.68
N PRO A 100 -7.58 8.05 -29.89
CA PRO A 100 -8.53 6.99 -30.20
C PRO A 100 -7.98 5.57 -29.98
N SER A 101 -6.66 5.40 -29.92
CA SER A 101 -5.95 4.12 -29.80
C SER A 101 -5.14 3.94 -28.51
N GLY A 102 -5.12 4.93 -27.61
CA GLY A 102 -4.24 4.88 -26.44
C GLY A 102 -3.95 6.20 -25.73
N LEU A 103 -2.72 6.33 -25.25
CA LEU A 103 -2.27 7.36 -24.31
C LEU A 103 -1.02 8.07 -24.86
N ARG A 104 -1.08 9.39 -25.10
CA ARG A 104 0.06 10.20 -25.58
C ARG A 104 0.78 10.89 -24.43
N PHE A 105 2.11 10.79 -24.41
CA PHE A 105 2.97 11.38 -23.39
C PHE A 105 3.77 12.57 -23.92
N SER A 106 4.30 13.37 -23.00
CA SER A 106 5.06 14.61 -23.27
C SER A 106 6.38 14.39 -24.01
N ASP A 107 6.95 13.20 -23.91
CA ASP A 107 8.10 12.75 -24.71
C ASP A 107 7.71 12.30 -26.14
N SER A 108 6.47 12.60 -26.55
CA SER A 108 5.84 12.20 -27.81
C SER A 108 5.56 10.69 -27.96
N THR A 109 5.88 9.86 -26.96
CA THR A 109 5.56 8.43 -27.01
C THR A 109 4.06 8.19 -26.89
N GLU A 110 3.59 7.08 -27.46
CA GLU A 110 2.21 6.62 -27.30
C GLU A 110 2.20 5.17 -26.80
N ILE A 111 1.36 4.92 -25.80
CA ILE A 111 1.06 3.57 -25.32
C ILE A 111 -0.31 3.18 -25.86
N PRO A 112 -0.39 2.15 -26.73
CA PRO A 112 -1.67 1.62 -27.17
C PRO A 112 -2.47 1.06 -25.98
N ALA A 113 -3.77 1.33 -25.96
CA ALA A 113 -4.66 0.81 -24.93
C ALA A 113 -6.07 0.59 -25.47
N ASP A 114 -6.62 -0.59 -25.21
CA ASP A 114 -8.02 -0.92 -25.54
C ASP A 114 -9.00 -0.44 -24.44
N LEU A 115 -8.49 -0.19 -23.22
CA LEU A 115 -9.27 0.27 -22.06
C LEU A 115 -8.41 1.19 -21.19
N ALA A 116 -8.98 2.33 -20.79
CA ALA A 116 -8.41 3.23 -19.79
C ALA A 116 -9.28 3.21 -18.53
N ILE A 117 -8.69 2.87 -17.38
CA ILE A 117 -9.35 2.85 -16.07
C ILE A 117 -8.85 4.03 -15.25
N PHE A 118 -9.77 4.90 -14.82
CA PHE A 118 -9.45 6.02 -13.93
C PHE A 118 -9.44 5.55 -12.48
N ALA A 119 -8.25 5.21 -11.99
CA ALA A 119 -8.00 4.90 -10.58
C ALA A 119 -7.47 6.15 -9.83
N THR A 120 -8.11 7.30 -10.03
CA THR A 120 -7.60 8.62 -9.58
C THR A 120 -7.66 8.85 -8.08
N GLY A 121 -8.30 7.96 -7.32
CA GLY A 121 -8.31 7.96 -5.86
C GLY A 121 -8.73 9.29 -5.23
N PHE A 122 -8.31 9.48 -3.97
CA PHE A 122 -8.33 10.74 -3.24
C PHE A 122 -6.89 11.20 -3.04
N ASP A 123 -6.67 12.49 -2.77
CA ASP A 123 -5.34 12.98 -2.39
C ASP A 123 -4.96 12.40 -1.01
N PRO A 124 -4.10 11.36 -0.95
CA PRO A 124 -3.71 10.75 0.30
C PRO A 124 -2.48 11.45 0.89
N ASN A 125 -2.02 12.54 0.27
CA ASN A 125 -0.77 13.16 0.62
C ASN A 125 -0.94 14.05 1.84
N ILE A 126 -0.61 13.49 3.00
CA ILE A 126 -0.59 14.22 4.27
C ILE A 126 0.28 15.49 4.19
N GLN A 127 1.29 15.54 3.30
CA GLN A 127 2.09 16.75 3.11
C GLN A 127 1.25 17.93 2.57
N ASN A 128 0.25 17.67 1.73
CA ASN A 128 -0.66 18.72 1.24
C ASN A 128 -1.54 19.25 2.38
N ILE A 129 -2.03 18.36 3.24
CA ILE A 129 -2.76 18.72 4.47
C ILE A 129 -1.87 19.58 5.38
N ILE A 130 -0.62 19.18 5.63
CA ILE A 130 0.30 19.98 6.46
C ILE A 130 0.52 21.36 5.85
N ARG A 131 0.70 21.43 4.53
CA ARG A 131 0.92 22.69 3.81
C ARG A 131 -0.29 23.62 3.93
N GLU A 132 -1.50 23.07 3.84
CA GLU A 132 -2.74 23.82 3.98
C GLU A 132 -2.92 24.39 5.38
N TYR A 133 -2.75 23.57 6.43
CA TYR A 133 -3.04 23.97 7.81
C TYR A 133 -1.88 24.67 8.53
N PHE A 134 -0.64 24.33 8.22
CA PHE A 134 0.56 24.80 8.93
C PHE A 134 1.53 25.59 8.03
N GLY A 135 1.24 25.71 6.73
CA GLY A 135 2.02 26.48 5.79
C GLY A 135 3.20 25.71 5.18
N LYS A 136 3.80 26.33 4.15
CA LYS A 136 4.87 25.73 3.34
C LYS A 136 6.10 25.34 4.14
N SER A 137 6.57 26.18 5.08
CA SER A 137 7.80 25.88 5.85
C SER A 137 7.68 24.58 6.63
N VAL A 138 6.57 24.43 7.38
CA VAL A 138 6.32 23.23 8.19
C VAL A 138 6.17 21.99 7.32
N ALA A 139 5.51 22.11 6.16
CA ALA A 139 5.34 21.00 5.23
C ALA A 139 6.65 20.54 4.55
N ASP A 140 7.56 21.48 4.26
CA ASP A 140 8.85 21.19 3.66
C ASP A 140 9.78 20.55 4.70
N GLU A 141 9.79 21.06 5.94
CA GLU A 141 10.62 20.52 7.03
C GLU A 141 10.10 19.20 7.60
N ASN A 142 8.79 18.94 7.57
CA ASN A 142 8.23 17.66 8.01
C ASN A 142 8.70 16.50 7.10
N GLY A 143 9.09 16.79 5.87
CA GLY A 143 9.52 15.79 4.89
C GLY A 143 8.36 15.10 4.15
N ARG A 144 8.71 14.35 3.11
CA ARG A 144 7.76 13.70 2.20
C ARG A 144 7.15 12.47 2.84
N PHE A 145 5.91 12.58 3.29
CA PHE A 145 5.20 11.52 3.99
C PHE A 145 5.25 10.17 3.24
N SER A 146 5.80 9.15 3.91
CA SER A 146 5.86 7.76 3.43
C SER A 146 6.74 7.51 2.19
N TYR A 147 7.67 8.41 1.89
CA TYR A 147 8.77 8.17 0.95
C TYR A 147 9.98 7.58 1.67
N MET A 148 10.91 6.99 0.92
CA MET A 148 12.21 6.58 1.42
C MET A 148 13.23 7.68 1.15
N ASP A 149 14.06 7.97 2.14
CA ASP A 149 15.24 8.81 1.95
C ASP A 149 16.43 7.99 1.43
N ASP A 150 17.59 8.65 1.28
CA ASP A 150 18.80 8.03 0.72
C ASP A 150 19.38 6.89 1.60
N GLU A 151 18.96 6.77 2.86
CA GLU A 151 19.32 5.64 3.74
C GLU A 151 18.27 4.52 3.68
N GLY A 152 17.19 4.71 2.93
CA GLY A 152 16.06 3.78 2.89
C GLY A 152 15.08 3.94 4.07
N GLU A 153 15.21 5.00 4.87
CA GLU A 153 14.34 5.24 6.02
C GLU A 153 13.08 6.00 5.61
N LEU A 154 11.96 5.73 6.30
CA LEU A 154 10.70 6.41 6.04
C LEU A 154 10.76 7.89 6.42
N GLU A 155 10.42 8.75 5.47
CA GLU A 155 10.37 10.20 5.61
C GLU A 155 8.96 10.67 6.04
N GLY A 156 8.90 11.71 6.89
CA GLY A 156 7.66 12.39 7.30
C GLY A 156 6.58 11.56 8.01
N ALA A 157 6.80 10.27 8.26
CA ALA A 157 5.82 9.35 8.85
C ALA A 157 6.31 8.73 10.16
N TYR A 158 5.39 8.57 11.12
CA TYR A 158 5.60 7.83 12.38
C TYR A 158 6.71 8.37 13.30
N LYS A 159 7.11 9.62 13.12
CA LYS A 159 8.12 10.32 13.92
C LYS A 159 7.75 11.80 14.08
N PHE A 160 8.42 12.47 15.02
CA PHE A 160 8.30 13.91 15.23
C PHE A 160 9.42 14.64 14.50
N ASN A 161 9.17 15.03 13.25
CA ASN A 161 10.07 15.93 12.52
C ASN A 161 9.83 17.40 12.88
N GLN A 162 8.67 17.68 13.50
CA GLN A 162 8.21 18.99 13.93
C GLN A 162 7.77 18.92 15.39
N ALA A 163 7.95 20.01 16.13
CA ALA A 163 7.60 20.05 17.54
C ALA A 163 6.08 19.86 17.73
N GLY A 164 5.68 18.73 18.32
CA GLY A 164 4.27 18.44 18.60
C GLY A 164 3.45 17.92 17.41
N LEU A 165 4.08 17.69 16.26
CA LEU A 165 3.41 17.14 15.07
C LEU A 165 4.04 15.79 14.71
N ALA A 166 3.20 14.75 14.69
CA ALA A 166 3.54 13.43 14.17
C ALA A 166 2.46 12.99 13.18
N CYS A 167 2.88 12.56 12.01
CA CYS A 167 1.97 12.10 10.95
C CYS A 167 1.87 10.57 10.98
N ILE A 168 0.64 10.07 11.04
CA ILE A 168 0.32 8.64 11.01
C ILE A 168 -0.62 8.42 9.84
N GLY A 169 -0.34 7.42 9.01
CA GLY A 169 -1.16 7.10 7.85
C GLY A 169 -0.86 5.70 7.31
N GLY A 170 -1.21 5.47 6.04
CA GLY A 170 -1.21 4.14 5.44
C GLY A 170 -2.42 3.32 5.85
N ALA A 171 -2.43 2.03 5.48
CA ALA A 171 -3.51 1.12 5.87
C ALA A 171 -3.56 0.90 7.40
N ILE A 172 -4.58 0.18 7.87
CA ILE A 172 -4.80 -0.09 9.30
C ILE A 172 -3.61 -0.79 9.98
N GLY A 173 -2.89 -1.65 9.25
CA GLY A 173 -1.71 -2.36 9.74
C GLY A 173 -0.58 -1.41 10.15
N PRO A 174 -0.02 -0.62 9.21
CA PRO A 174 1.02 0.36 9.53
C PRO A 174 0.60 1.34 10.63
N SER A 175 -0.62 1.86 10.59
CA SER A 175 -1.13 2.79 11.60
C SER A 175 -1.12 2.20 13.01
N ARG A 176 -1.57 0.95 13.18
CA ARG A 176 -1.62 0.26 14.46
C ARG A 176 -0.24 -0.12 14.98
N TRP A 177 0.63 -0.59 14.09
CA TRP A 177 1.99 -0.96 14.44
C TRP A 177 2.81 0.24 14.90
N PHE A 178 2.84 1.31 14.08
CA PHE A 178 3.76 2.41 14.28
C PHE A 178 3.29 3.48 15.28
N SER A 179 1.98 3.62 15.51
CA SER A 179 1.44 4.56 16.50
C SER A 179 2.00 4.33 17.91
N ARG A 180 2.33 3.09 18.27
CA ARG A 180 2.95 2.74 19.55
C ARG A 180 4.30 3.42 19.74
N PHE A 181 5.11 3.51 18.69
CA PHE A 181 6.41 4.19 18.77
C PHE A 181 6.24 5.70 18.90
N VAL A 182 5.25 6.28 18.22
CA VAL A 182 4.90 7.71 18.40
C VAL A 182 4.49 8.00 19.85
N VAL A 183 3.61 7.18 20.42
CA VAL A 183 3.18 7.34 21.83
C VAL A 183 4.33 7.14 22.80
N LEU A 184 5.27 6.22 22.53
CA LEU A 184 6.47 6.05 23.35
C LEU A 184 7.36 7.29 23.33
N HIS A 185 7.55 7.95 22.17
CA HIS A 185 8.24 9.23 22.10
C HIS A 185 7.55 10.31 22.96
N MET A 186 6.22 10.40 22.88
CA MET A 186 5.44 11.34 23.69
C MET A 186 5.60 11.07 25.18
N LYS A 187 5.46 9.80 25.60
CA LYS A 187 5.61 9.38 27.00
C LYS A 187 7.01 9.72 27.51
N ALA A 188 8.05 9.38 26.74
CA ALA A 188 9.43 9.63 27.10
C ALA A 188 9.68 11.13 27.36
N LYS A 189 9.16 12.01 26.48
CA LYS A 189 9.20 13.46 26.69
C LYS A 189 8.45 13.90 27.96
N LEU A 190 7.23 13.42 28.18
CA LEU A 190 6.41 13.78 29.34
C LEU A 190 7.02 13.34 30.67
N THR A 191 7.77 12.23 30.67
CA THR A 191 8.45 11.73 31.87
C THR A 191 9.87 12.29 32.07
N GLY A 192 10.27 13.32 31.30
CA GLY A 192 11.60 13.94 31.44
C GLY A 192 12.75 13.12 30.84
N HIS A 193 12.45 12.18 29.95
CA HIS A 193 13.42 11.32 29.26
C HIS A 193 13.26 11.42 27.73
N PRO A 194 13.38 12.61 27.12
CA PRO A 194 13.16 12.75 25.69
C PRO A 194 14.14 11.86 24.90
N LEU A 195 13.62 11.15 23.91
CA LEU A 195 14.45 10.38 22.98
C LEU A 195 15.22 11.36 22.08
N VAL A 196 16.49 11.06 21.84
CA VAL A 196 17.32 11.81 20.88
C VAL A 196 16.82 11.46 19.48
N VAL A 197 16.32 12.46 18.76
CA VAL A 197 15.92 12.30 17.35
C VAL A 197 17.18 12.21 16.52
N TYR A 198 17.33 11.12 15.77
CA TYR A 198 18.41 10.99 14.80
C TYR A 198 18.29 12.11 13.76
N SER A 199 19.36 12.88 13.58
CA SER A 199 19.50 13.85 12.51
C SER A 199 20.69 13.43 11.66
N LYS A 200 20.48 13.37 10.34
CA LYS A 200 21.57 13.21 9.39
C LYS A 200 22.51 14.42 9.53
N HIS A 201 23.79 14.17 9.76
CA HIS A 201 24.84 15.19 9.74
C HIS A 201 25.17 15.59 8.30
#